data_AF-A0A1I1JGT5-F1
#
_entry.id   AF-A0A1I1JGT5-F1
#
_cell.length_a   1.000
_cell.length_b   1.000
_cell.length_c   1.000
_cell.angle_alpha   90.00
_cell.angle_beta   90.00
_cell.angle_gamma   90.00
#
_symmetry.space_group_name_H-M   'P 1'
#
loop_
_entity.id
_entity.type
_entity.pdbx_description
1 polymer ?
#
loop_
_entity_poly.entity_id
_entity_poly.type
_entity_poly.pdbx_seq_one_letter_code
_entity_poly.pdbx_strand_id
1 'polypeptide(L)'
;MPRSRTCAQWHDHANGVHPSDNLRDWLTDRVSLTYKLMAHCQQFRVQRLRQQRALCLADEWQRIALPRRLQVQERDVLLRCDDRPMVLGHTVVALDATTTEWPFFSTLGERSLGTTLFGDPLVARGQLQFARLYHDHPLVRRMCAATGVDGFTYPLWARRSTFRRKTGVMLVTEVFFPEIEQLRRVRPDPKAMPSPAAPGLSSQIVPTFQQTSFDAATELAAVSSEIHT
;
A
#
# COMPACT_ATOMS: atom_id res chain seq x y z
N MET A 1 20.77 -20.66 -13.72
CA MET A 1 20.16 -20.70 -12.36
C MET A 1 18.80 -20.01 -12.42
N PRO A 2 17.70 -20.62 -11.95
CA PRO A 2 16.44 -19.90 -11.84
C PRO A 2 16.61 -18.73 -10.86
N ARG A 3 16.22 -17.52 -11.26
CA ARG A 3 16.20 -16.36 -10.37
C ARG A 3 15.31 -16.68 -9.17
N SER A 4 15.81 -16.45 -7.96
CA SER A 4 15.00 -16.54 -6.75
C SER A 4 13.80 -15.61 -6.88
N ARG A 5 12.58 -16.17 -6.94
CA ARG A 5 11.31 -15.42 -7.07
C ARG A 5 10.77 -15.00 -5.69
N THR A 6 11.56 -15.19 -4.64
CA THR A 6 11.36 -14.61 -3.30
C THR A 6 11.52 -13.08 -3.27
N CYS A 7 12.12 -12.52 -4.33
CA CYS A 7 12.26 -11.09 -4.57
C CYS A 7 11.52 -10.74 -5.87
N ALA A 8 10.61 -9.78 -5.80
CA ALA A 8 9.83 -9.38 -6.97
C ALA A 8 10.59 -8.39 -7.86
N GLN A 9 10.38 -8.48 -9.17
CA GLN A 9 10.81 -7.45 -10.11
C GLN A 9 9.76 -6.34 -10.14
N TRP A 10 10.11 -5.16 -9.64
CA TRP A 10 9.24 -4.00 -9.57
C TRP A 10 9.45 -3.08 -10.78
N HIS A 11 8.35 -2.61 -11.36
CA HIS A 11 8.31 -1.75 -12.53
C HIS A 11 7.63 -0.42 -12.18
N ASP A 12 8.11 0.68 -12.75
CA ASP A 12 7.55 2.02 -12.50
C ASP A 12 6.28 2.32 -13.32
N HIS A 13 5.98 1.45 -14.29
CA HIS A 13 4.78 1.54 -15.11
C HIS A 13 4.02 0.21 -15.13
N ALA A 14 2.70 0.27 -14.95
CA ALA A 14 1.82 -0.90 -14.96
C ALA A 14 1.90 -1.74 -16.24
N ASN A 15 2.32 -1.16 -17.39
CA ASN A 15 2.54 -1.93 -18.62
C ASN A 15 3.62 -3.02 -18.45
N GLY A 16 4.60 -2.80 -17.58
CA GLY A 16 5.68 -3.76 -17.30
C GLY A 16 5.21 -5.06 -16.64
N VAL A 17 3.99 -5.09 -16.09
CA VAL A 17 3.39 -6.28 -15.47
C VAL A 17 2.26 -6.90 -16.28
N HIS A 18 1.99 -6.37 -17.48
CA HIS A 18 1.00 -6.88 -18.43
C HIS A 18 -0.35 -7.28 -17.78
N PRO A 19 -1.03 -6.37 -17.06
CA PRO A 19 -2.32 -6.67 -16.45
C PRO A 19 -3.43 -6.72 -17.50
N SER A 20 -4.55 -7.39 -17.19
CA SER A 20 -5.82 -7.19 -17.91
C SER A 20 -6.28 -5.74 -17.76
N ASP A 21 -7.20 -5.28 -18.62
CA ASP A 21 -7.72 -3.91 -18.53
C ASP A 21 -8.46 -3.65 -17.21
N ASN A 22 -9.27 -4.61 -16.76
CA ASN A 22 -9.94 -4.50 -15.46
C ASN A 22 -8.94 -4.42 -14.30
N LEU A 23 -7.88 -5.24 -14.33
CA LEU A 23 -6.87 -5.23 -13.28
C LEU A 23 -6.00 -3.98 -13.32
N ARG A 24 -5.73 -3.45 -14.52
CA ARG A 24 -5.04 -2.17 -14.70
C ARG A 24 -5.72 -1.06 -13.92
N ASP A 25 -7.05 -0.97 -13.99
CA ASP A 25 -7.82 0.04 -13.28
C ASP A 25 -7.68 -0.08 -11.76
N TRP A 26 -7.57 -1.29 -11.22
CA TRP A 26 -7.29 -1.52 -9.81
C TRP A 26 -5.84 -1.17 -9.44
N LEU A 27 -4.88 -1.54 -10.29
CA LEU A 27 -3.46 -1.29 -10.05
C LEU A 27 -3.13 0.20 -10.07
N THR A 28 -3.60 0.94 -11.07
CA THR A 28 -3.15 2.32 -11.32
C THR A 28 -3.92 3.37 -10.52
N ASP A 29 -4.97 2.98 -9.79
CA ASP A 29 -5.80 3.95 -9.06
C ASP A 29 -4.98 4.74 -8.04
N ARG A 30 -5.02 6.07 -8.18
CA ARG A 30 -4.30 7.00 -7.31
C ARG A 30 -5.08 7.37 -6.05
N VAL A 31 -6.38 7.11 -6.03
CA VAL A 31 -7.25 7.27 -4.86
C VAL A 31 -6.98 6.13 -3.87
N SER A 32 -7.45 6.30 -2.64
CA SER A 32 -7.46 5.24 -1.63
C SER A 32 -8.13 3.97 -2.16
N LEU A 33 -7.40 2.86 -2.19
CA LEU A 33 -7.93 1.55 -2.60
C LEU A 33 -9.13 1.13 -1.76
N THR A 34 -9.13 1.51 -0.48
CA THR A 34 -10.26 1.31 0.43
C THR A 34 -11.51 2.03 -0.06
N TYR A 35 -11.40 3.30 -0.47
CA TYR A 35 -12.54 4.05 -0.98
C TYR A 35 -13.11 3.41 -2.25
N LYS A 36 -12.24 2.95 -3.16
CA LYS A 36 -12.65 2.24 -4.36
C LYS A 36 -13.35 0.92 -4.03
N LEU A 37 -12.80 0.11 -3.13
CA LEU A 37 -13.42 -1.16 -2.72
C LEU A 37 -14.79 -0.95 -2.07
N MET A 38 -14.94 0.05 -1.21
CA MET A 38 -16.23 0.42 -0.60
C MET A 38 -17.29 0.77 -1.63
N ALA A 39 -16.92 1.37 -2.76
CA ALA A 39 -17.85 1.68 -3.86
C ALA A 39 -18.22 0.44 -4.73
N HIS A 40 -17.61 -0.71 -4.48
CA HIS A 40 -17.78 -1.95 -5.26
C HIS A 40 -18.34 -3.12 -4.43
N CYS A 41 -18.78 -2.87 -3.19
CA CYS A 41 -19.39 -3.89 -2.33
C CYS A 41 -20.44 -3.29 -1.40
N GLN A 42 -21.26 -4.14 -0.78
CA GLN A 42 -22.21 -3.70 0.25
C GLN A 42 -21.53 -3.63 1.61
N GLN A 43 -20.66 -4.59 1.89
CA GLN A 43 -19.96 -4.71 3.16
C GLN A 43 -18.45 -4.74 2.95
N PHE A 44 -17.80 -3.65 3.33
CA PHE A 44 -16.36 -3.56 3.39
C PHE A 44 -15.86 -3.79 4.81
N ARG A 45 -14.82 -4.63 4.98
CA ARG A 45 -14.09 -4.70 6.24
C ARG A 45 -12.60 -4.93 6.04
N VAL A 46 -11.83 -4.56 7.05
CA VAL A 46 -10.40 -4.86 7.16
C VAL A 46 -10.23 -5.95 8.21
N GLN A 47 -9.70 -7.10 7.83
CA GLN A 47 -9.33 -8.15 8.78
C GLN A 47 -7.83 -8.06 9.05
N ARG A 48 -7.42 -7.79 10.29
CA ARG A 48 -6.00 -7.80 10.67
C ARG A 48 -5.50 -9.23 10.80
N LEU A 49 -4.47 -9.58 10.03
CA LEU A 49 -3.82 -10.89 10.12
C LEU A 49 -2.70 -10.88 11.16
N ARG A 50 -1.85 -9.85 11.11
CA ARG A 50 -0.71 -9.70 12.03
C ARG A 50 -0.31 -8.24 12.16
N GLN A 51 0.27 -7.90 13.31
CA GLN A 51 0.97 -6.65 13.52
C GLN A 51 2.07 -6.91 14.56
N GLN A 52 3.31 -7.03 14.11
CA GLN A 52 4.43 -7.52 14.92
C GLN A 52 5.77 -7.04 14.39
N ARG A 53 6.84 -7.29 15.15
CA ARG A 53 8.21 -7.17 14.64
C ARG A 53 8.49 -8.35 13.70
N ALA A 54 9.03 -8.07 12.52
CA ALA A 54 9.41 -9.08 11.54
C ALA A 54 10.68 -8.66 10.80
N LEU A 55 11.40 -9.62 10.22
CA LEU A 55 12.51 -9.29 9.32
C LEU A 55 11.94 -8.71 8.01
N CYS A 56 12.42 -7.55 7.59
CA CYS A 56 12.01 -6.91 6.34
C CYS A 56 12.23 -7.85 5.14
N LEU A 57 11.29 -7.86 4.18
CA LEU A 57 11.47 -8.67 2.97
C LEU A 57 12.63 -8.14 2.12
N ALA A 58 13.18 -9.03 1.30
CA ALA A 58 14.42 -8.76 0.57
C ALA A 58 14.31 -7.60 -0.43
N ASP A 59 13.10 -7.35 -0.95
CA ASP A 59 12.80 -6.32 -1.93
C ASP A 59 12.22 -5.03 -1.31
N GLU A 60 12.21 -4.91 0.02
CA GLU A 60 11.56 -3.79 0.72
C GLU A 60 12.52 -2.85 1.44
N TRP A 61 13.59 -3.39 2.04
CA TRP A 61 14.43 -2.67 2.99
C TRP A 61 15.00 -1.35 2.45
N GLN A 62 15.42 -1.32 1.18
CA GLN A 62 15.92 -0.11 0.51
C GLN A 62 14.82 0.95 0.37
N ARG A 63 13.56 0.54 0.20
CA ARG A 63 12.43 1.46 -0.02
C ARG A 63 12.00 2.18 1.24
N ILE A 64 12.26 1.60 2.41
CA ILE A 64 12.08 2.24 3.70
C ILE A 64 13.40 2.80 4.26
N ALA A 65 14.39 3.02 3.40
CA ALA A 65 15.68 3.66 3.72
C ALA A 65 16.49 2.96 4.84
N LEU A 66 16.32 1.64 5.00
CA LEU A 66 17.20 0.87 5.88
C LEU A 66 18.56 0.65 5.22
N PRO A 67 19.66 0.54 5.99
CA PRO A 67 20.99 0.25 5.45
C PRO A 67 21.16 -1.21 5.02
N ARG A 68 20.34 -2.12 5.56
CA ARG A 68 20.29 -3.56 5.25
C ARG A 68 18.95 -4.14 5.68
N ARG A 69 18.75 -5.44 5.45
CA ARG A 69 17.58 -6.18 5.96
C ARG A 69 17.64 -6.25 7.50
N LEU A 70 16.82 -5.43 8.15
CA LEU A 70 16.66 -5.36 9.61
C LEU A 70 15.23 -5.72 10.01
N GLN A 71 15.00 -5.81 11.32
CA GLN A 71 13.64 -5.91 11.83
C GLN A 71 12.88 -4.60 11.57
N VAL A 72 11.61 -4.76 11.24
CA VAL A 72 10.64 -3.69 10.98
C VAL A 72 9.39 -3.94 11.79
N GLN A 73 8.58 -2.90 12.00
CA GLN A 73 7.21 -3.13 12.41
C GLN A 73 6.42 -3.45 11.14
N GLU A 74 5.91 -4.69 11.09
CA GLU A 74 5.10 -5.22 10.00
C GLU A 74 3.63 -5.19 10.40
N ARG A 75 2.76 -4.98 9.42
CA ARG A 75 1.31 -5.15 9.52
C ARG A 75 0.78 -5.78 8.23
N ASP A 76 0.08 -6.91 8.37
CA ASP A 76 -0.68 -7.50 7.26
C ASP A 76 -2.18 -7.47 7.57
N VAL A 77 -2.96 -7.13 6.56
CA VAL A 77 -4.42 -7.10 6.59
C VAL A 77 -5.00 -7.71 5.32
N LEU A 78 -6.21 -8.26 5.42
CA LEU A 78 -7.06 -8.52 4.26
C LEU A 78 -8.09 -7.40 4.15
N LEU A 79 -8.20 -6.81 2.97
CA LEU A 79 -9.34 -5.98 2.59
C LEU A 79 -10.40 -6.91 2.01
N ARG A 80 -11.56 -6.97 2.64
CA ARG A 80 -12.66 -7.84 2.24
C ARG A 80 -13.85 -7.05 1.73
N CYS A 81 -14.44 -7.55 0.66
CA CYS A 81 -15.68 -7.08 0.06
C CYS A 81 -16.69 -8.23 0.11
N ASP A 82 -17.81 -8.02 0.80
CA ASP A 82 -18.88 -9.01 0.95
C ASP A 82 -18.30 -10.38 1.38
N ASP A 83 -17.56 -10.37 2.49
CA ASP A 83 -16.82 -11.50 3.07
C ASP A 83 -15.66 -12.10 2.25
N ARG A 84 -15.50 -11.72 0.98
CA ARG A 84 -14.45 -12.26 0.12
C ARG A 84 -13.17 -11.41 0.18
N PRO A 85 -11.97 -12.02 0.31
CA PRO A 85 -10.71 -11.28 0.31
C PRO A 85 -10.43 -10.75 -1.10
N MET A 86 -10.09 -9.46 -1.18
CA MET A 86 -9.81 -8.78 -2.44
C MET A 86 -8.35 -8.34 -2.54
N VAL A 87 -7.76 -7.96 -1.41
CA VAL A 87 -6.40 -7.44 -1.34
C VAL A 87 -5.73 -7.88 -0.05
N LEU A 88 -4.50 -8.38 -0.13
CA LEU A 88 -3.58 -8.42 1.00
C LEU A 88 -2.85 -7.08 1.07
N GLY A 89 -3.11 -6.30 2.11
CA GLY A 89 -2.34 -5.11 2.43
C GLY A 89 -1.19 -5.47 3.36
N HIS A 90 0.04 -5.23 2.91
CA HIS A 90 1.27 -5.40 3.66
C HIS A 90 1.90 -4.03 3.90
N THR A 91 2.24 -3.71 5.15
CA THR A 91 2.85 -2.43 5.51
C THR A 91 4.05 -2.64 6.39
N VAL A 92 5.13 -1.93 6.08
CA VAL A 92 6.37 -1.93 6.87
C VAL A 92 6.82 -0.51 7.17
N VAL A 93 7.30 -0.31 8.40
CA VAL A 93 8.00 0.89 8.86
C VAL A 93 9.23 0.46 9.66
N ALA A 94 10.26 1.30 9.67
CA ALA A 94 11.43 1.07 10.51
C ALA A 94 11.05 1.03 12.00
N LEU A 95 11.79 0.27 12.82
CA LEU A 95 11.49 0.12 14.25
C LEU A 95 11.75 1.38 15.08
N ASP A 96 12.64 2.24 14.60
CA ASP A 96 12.92 3.55 15.17
C ASP A 96 11.89 4.62 14.75
N ALA A 97 10.94 4.27 13.87
CA ALA A 97 9.89 5.18 13.47
C ALA A 97 9.04 5.59 14.68
N THR A 98 8.93 6.90 14.87
CA THR A 98 8.33 7.51 16.04
C THR A 98 6.81 7.60 15.92
N THR A 99 6.12 7.70 17.06
CA THR A 99 4.70 8.07 17.09
C THR A 99 4.46 9.46 16.49
N THR A 100 5.46 10.33 16.52
CA THR A 100 5.39 11.65 15.89
C THR A 100 5.41 11.57 14.36
N GLU A 101 6.00 10.52 13.78
CA GLU A 101 5.99 10.24 12.34
C GLU A 101 4.75 9.46 11.93
N TRP A 102 4.35 8.44 12.70
CA TRP A 102 3.20 7.58 12.41
C TRP A 102 2.28 7.37 13.63
N PRO A 103 1.52 8.40 14.06
CA PRO A 103 0.81 8.40 15.35
C PRO A 103 -0.26 7.33 15.50
N PHE A 104 -0.85 6.90 14.38
CA PHE A 104 -1.93 5.92 14.36
C PHE A 104 -1.44 4.48 14.15
N PHE A 105 -0.19 4.26 13.74
CA PHE A 105 0.22 2.96 13.20
C PHE A 105 0.11 1.82 14.22
N SER A 106 0.48 2.07 15.47
CA SER A 106 0.32 1.09 16.56
C SER A 106 -1.15 0.87 16.98
N THR A 107 -2.04 1.81 16.70
CA THR A 107 -3.44 1.82 17.17
C THR A 107 -4.47 1.57 16.07
N LEU A 108 -4.03 1.21 14.86
CA LEU A 108 -4.92 0.98 13.70
C LEU A 108 -5.94 -0.13 13.97
N GLY A 109 -5.57 -1.21 14.66
CA GLY A 109 -6.49 -2.32 14.91
C GLY A 109 -7.04 -2.90 13.60
N GLU A 110 -8.35 -2.79 13.37
CA GLU A 110 -9.04 -3.17 12.13
C GLU A 110 -9.43 -1.97 11.25
N ARG A 111 -8.76 -0.83 11.43
CA ARG A 111 -8.94 0.33 10.54
C ARG A 111 -8.07 0.20 9.30
N SER A 112 -8.58 0.73 8.19
CA SER A 112 -7.79 0.88 6.97
C SER A 112 -6.69 1.92 7.17
N LEU A 113 -5.52 1.61 6.64
CA LEU A 113 -4.40 2.55 6.58
C LEU A 113 -4.70 3.69 5.61
N GLY A 114 -5.40 3.40 4.50
CA GLY A 114 -5.67 4.37 3.44
C GLY A 114 -6.50 5.56 3.93
N THR A 115 -7.57 5.31 4.67
CA THR A 115 -8.41 6.39 5.23
C THR A 115 -7.62 7.38 6.09
N THR A 116 -6.59 6.88 6.79
CA THR A 116 -5.76 7.71 7.67
C THR A 116 -4.63 8.40 6.91
N LEU A 117 -3.96 7.70 5.99
CA LEU A 117 -2.85 8.27 5.21
C LEU A 117 -3.33 9.35 4.23
N PHE A 118 -4.44 9.12 3.52
CA PHE A 118 -4.93 10.06 2.51
C PHE A 118 -5.63 11.28 3.09
N GLY A 119 -6.00 11.25 4.38
CA GLY A 119 -6.62 12.38 5.08
C GLY A 119 -5.62 13.30 5.80
N ASP A 120 -4.36 12.90 5.94
CA ASP A 120 -3.34 13.70 6.62
C ASP A 120 -2.56 14.55 5.61
N PRO A 121 -2.65 15.90 5.66
CA PRO A 121 -1.97 16.78 4.71
C PRO A 121 -0.43 16.74 4.82
N LEU A 122 0.11 16.19 5.91
CA LEU A 122 1.55 16.01 6.10
C LEU A 122 2.10 14.74 5.45
N VAL A 123 1.22 13.90 4.90
CA VAL A 123 1.60 12.65 4.22
C VAL A 123 1.80 12.91 2.74
N ALA A 124 3.03 12.70 2.27
CA ALA A 124 3.35 12.67 0.86
C ALA A 124 3.42 11.22 0.35
N ARG A 125 2.70 10.93 -0.74
CA ARG A 125 2.75 9.63 -1.41
C ARG A 125 3.77 9.64 -2.55
N GLY A 126 4.66 8.65 -2.55
CA GLY A 126 5.63 8.42 -3.62
C GLY A 126 5.02 7.71 -4.83
N GLN A 127 5.83 7.53 -5.87
CA GLN A 127 5.41 6.86 -7.10
C GLN A 127 4.92 5.42 -6.83
N LEU A 128 3.88 5.01 -7.55
CA LEU A 128 3.42 3.63 -7.60
C LEU A 128 4.40 2.77 -8.40
N GLN A 129 4.73 1.61 -7.86
CA GLN A 129 5.43 0.56 -8.57
C GLN A 129 4.59 -0.71 -8.61
N PHE A 130 4.85 -1.55 -9.60
CA PHE A 130 4.03 -2.72 -9.93
C PHE A 130 4.90 -3.96 -10.06
N ALA A 131 4.40 -5.11 -9.62
CA ALA A 131 5.11 -6.38 -9.77
C ALA A 131 4.16 -7.54 -10.07
N ARG A 132 4.74 -8.63 -10.59
CA ARG A 132 4.12 -9.95 -10.67
C ARG A 132 4.76 -10.86 -9.61
N LEU A 133 3.93 -11.46 -8.76
CA LEU A 133 4.35 -12.36 -7.69
C LEU A 133 3.99 -13.81 -8.05
N TYR A 134 4.80 -14.74 -7.57
CA TYR A 134 4.65 -16.19 -7.79
C TYR A 134 4.67 -16.94 -6.45
N HIS A 135 4.42 -18.25 -6.50
CA HIS A 135 4.22 -19.13 -5.33
C HIS A 135 5.27 -19.01 -4.21
N ASP A 136 6.52 -18.72 -4.54
CA ASP A 136 7.61 -18.67 -3.58
C ASP A 136 7.78 -17.31 -2.92
N HIS A 137 7.12 -16.27 -3.41
CA HIS A 137 7.16 -14.94 -2.82
C HIS A 137 6.53 -14.94 -1.41
N PRO A 138 7.16 -14.35 -0.38
CA PRO A 138 6.66 -14.40 1.00
C PRO A 138 5.21 -13.90 1.15
N LEU A 139 4.84 -12.81 0.46
CA LEU A 139 3.46 -12.30 0.51
C LEU A 139 2.43 -13.26 -0.09
N VAL A 140 2.79 -14.03 -1.12
CA VAL A 140 1.91 -15.06 -1.71
C VAL A 140 1.68 -16.20 -0.72
N ARG A 141 2.74 -16.67 -0.05
CA ARG A 141 2.62 -17.69 1.01
C ARG A 141 1.71 -17.22 2.15
N ARG A 142 1.75 -15.94 2.49
CA ARG A 142 0.86 -15.34 3.50
C ARG A 142 -0.59 -15.30 3.04
N MET A 143 -0.84 -15.01 1.76
CA MET A 143 -2.19 -15.10 1.18
C MET A 143 -2.75 -16.52 1.24
N CYS A 144 -1.95 -17.52 0.84
CA CYS A 144 -2.31 -18.93 0.96
C CYS A 144 -2.67 -19.30 2.41
N ALA A 145 -1.79 -19.00 3.36
CA ALA A 145 -2.01 -19.29 4.78
C ALA A 145 -3.27 -18.60 5.35
N ALA A 146 -3.55 -17.36 4.93
CA ALA A 146 -4.71 -16.60 5.40
C ALA A 146 -6.05 -17.06 4.81
N THR A 147 -6.02 -17.81 3.70
CA THR A 147 -7.22 -18.29 3.01
C THR A 147 -7.37 -19.81 3.05
N GLY A 148 -6.37 -20.54 3.52
CA GLY A 148 -6.39 -22.00 3.62
C GLY A 148 -6.28 -22.70 2.26
N VAL A 149 -5.79 -22.01 1.22
CA VAL A 149 -5.59 -22.59 -0.12
C VAL A 149 -4.11 -22.95 -0.34
N ASP A 150 -3.85 -23.98 -1.13
CA ASP A 150 -2.48 -24.43 -1.43
C ASP A 150 -1.75 -23.55 -2.45
N GLY A 151 -2.50 -22.73 -3.19
CA GLY A 151 -1.94 -21.84 -4.21
C GLY A 151 -3.01 -21.10 -4.99
N PHE A 152 -2.55 -20.23 -5.89
CA PHE A 152 -3.38 -19.46 -6.80
C PHE A 152 -2.99 -19.74 -8.25
N THR A 153 -3.82 -19.31 -9.19
CA THR A 153 -3.38 -19.12 -10.58
C THR A 153 -2.40 -17.96 -10.62
N TYR A 154 -1.20 -18.21 -11.15
CA TYR A 154 -0.12 -17.22 -11.19
C TYR A 154 0.01 -16.57 -12.58
N PRO A 155 0.56 -15.34 -12.67
CA PRO A 155 1.05 -14.51 -11.57
C PRO A 155 -0.08 -13.91 -10.73
N LEU A 156 0.23 -13.50 -9.49
CA LEU A 156 -0.57 -12.51 -8.78
C LEU A 156 0.02 -11.13 -9.03
N TRP A 157 -0.81 -10.10 -9.15
CA TRP A 157 -0.33 -8.74 -9.34
C TRP A 157 -0.23 -8.03 -8.00
N ALA A 158 0.77 -7.16 -7.89
CA ALA A 158 0.98 -6.33 -6.73
C ALA A 158 1.31 -4.91 -7.16
N ARG A 159 1.00 -3.96 -6.29
CA ARG A 159 1.52 -2.61 -6.37
C ARG A 159 2.10 -2.19 -5.02
N ARG A 160 3.02 -1.23 -5.03
CA ARG A 160 3.53 -0.63 -3.81
C ARG A 160 3.77 0.85 -3.97
N SER A 161 3.78 1.57 -2.86
CA SER A 161 4.09 2.99 -2.82
C SER A 161 4.69 3.32 -1.46
N THR A 162 5.69 4.20 -1.46
CA THR A 162 6.21 4.78 -0.23
C THR A 162 5.33 5.93 0.22
N PHE A 163 5.18 6.08 1.53
CA PHE A 163 4.55 7.23 2.16
C PHE A 163 5.59 7.87 3.06
N ARG A 164 5.69 9.20 2.98
CA ARG A 164 6.61 10.00 3.77
C ARG A 164 5.82 10.96 4.62
N ARG A 165 6.19 11.06 5.89
CA ARG A 165 5.66 12.04 6.82
C ARG A 165 6.77 12.45 7.76
N LYS A 166 7.14 13.73 7.75
CA LYS A 166 8.39 14.21 8.36
C LYS A 166 9.58 13.41 7.81
N THR A 167 10.44 12.88 8.67
CA THR A 167 11.57 12.00 8.32
C THR A 167 11.17 10.53 8.14
N GLY A 168 9.96 10.15 8.57
CA GLY A 168 9.49 8.78 8.57
C GLY A 168 9.15 8.28 7.18
N VAL A 169 9.55 7.03 6.88
CA VAL A 169 9.19 6.33 5.65
C VAL A 169 8.39 5.07 5.97
N MET A 170 7.27 4.92 5.27
CA MET A 170 6.42 3.74 5.30
C MET A 170 6.34 3.17 3.90
N LEU A 171 6.40 1.84 3.77
CA LEU A 171 6.10 1.16 2.52
C LEU A 171 4.78 0.42 2.66
N VAL A 172 3.89 0.63 1.71
CA VAL A 172 2.63 -0.12 1.58
C VAL A 172 2.69 -0.92 0.30
N THR A 173 2.53 -2.23 0.42
CA THR A 173 2.43 -3.19 -0.68
C THR A 173 1.03 -3.79 -0.66
N GLU A 174 0.35 -3.77 -1.79
CA GLU A 174 -0.99 -4.32 -1.99
C GLU A 174 -0.89 -5.46 -3.01
N VAL A 175 -1.24 -6.68 -2.60
CA VAL A 175 -1.29 -7.85 -3.48
C VAL A 175 -2.74 -8.20 -3.75
N PHE A 176 -3.09 -8.30 -5.02
CA PHE A 176 -4.47 -8.44 -5.49
C PHE A 176 -4.86 -9.92 -5.59
N PHE A 177 -6.00 -10.26 -5.01
CA PHE A 177 -6.62 -11.57 -5.20
C PHE A 177 -7.27 -11.63 -6.59
N PRO A 178 -7.28 -12.80 -7.27
CA PRO A 178 -7.89 -12.96 -8.61
C PRO A 178 -9.36 -12.49 -8.67
N GLU A 179 -10.10 -12.63 -7.57
CA GLU A 179 -11.51 -12.27 -7.44
C GLU A 179 -11.76 -10.77 -7.66
N ILE A 180 -10.75 -9.90 -7.49
CA ILE A 180 -10.93 -8.46 -7.63
C ILE A 180 -11.34 -8.06 -9.05
N GLU A 181 -10.95 -8.83 -10.07
CA GLU A 181 -11.32 -8.58 -11.47
C GLU A 181 -12.83 -8.77 -11.73
N GLN A 182 -13.52 -9.45 -10.81
CA GLN A 182 -14.96 -9.69 -10.89
C GLN A 182 -15.79 -8.62 -10.16
N LEU A 183 -15.15 -7.73 -9.38
CA LEU A 183 -15.84 -6.68 -8.65
C LEU A 183 -16.41 -5.63 -9.60
N ARG A 184 -17.73 -5.66 -9.76
CA ARG A 184 -18.47 -4.62 -10.48
C ARG A 184 -18.86 -3.51 -9.52
N ARG A 185 -18.91 -2.28 -10.04
CA ARG A 185 -19.35 -1.13 -9.25
C ARG A 185 -20.78 -1.37 -8.80
N VAL A 186 -21.02 -1.37 -7.50
CA VAL A 186 -22.37 -1.43 -6.95
C VAL A 186 -22.93 -0.02 -7.07
N ARG A 187 -24.05 0.14 -7.78
CA ARG A 187 -24.78 1.42 -7.75
C ARG A 187 -25.20 1.63 -6.29
N PRO A 188 -24.73 2.66 -5.58
CA PRO A 188 -25.09 2.82 -4.18
C PRO A 188 -26.61 2.93 -4.08
N ASP A 189 -27.21 2.15 -3.18
CA ASP A 189 -28.61 2.31 -2.82
C ASP A 189 -28.75 3.68 -2.15
N PRO A 190 -29.55 4.62 -2.67
CA PRO A 190 -29.62 5.98 -2.15
C PRO A 190 -29.97 6.07 -0.66
N LYS A 191 -30.51 5.00 -0.06
CA LYS A 191 -30.83 4.90 1.37
C LYS A 191 -29.66 4.51 2.29
N ALA A 192 -28.56 3.97 1.75
CA ALA A 192 -27.45 3.44 2.56
C ALA A 192 -26.28 4.42 2.74
N MET A 193 -26.34 5.61 2.15
CA MET A 193 -25.37 6.66 2.42
C MET A 193 -25.66 7.27 3.81
N PRO A 194 -24.66 7.39 4.72
CA PRO A 194 -24.82 8.26 5.87
C PRO A 194 -25.12 9.67 5.34
N SER A 195 -26.22 10.25 5.80
CA SER A 195 -26.65 11.59 5.41
C SER A 195 -25.47 12.56 5.53
N PRO A 196 -25.17 13.37 4.50
CA PRO A 196 -24.31 14.51 4.71
C PRO A 196 -25.00 15.38 5.77
N ALA A 197 -24.28 15.66 6.85
CA ALA A 197 -24.70 16.72 7.76
C ALA A 197 -24.94 17.99 6.93
N ALA A 198 -26.04 18.68 7.23
CA ALA A 198 -26.51 19.86 6.49
C ALA A 198 -25.41 20.93 6.32
N PRO A 199 -25.48 21.74 5.24
CA PRO A 199 -24.36 22.55 4.80
C PRO A 199 -24.20 23.81 5.66
N GLY A 200 -23.08 23.90 6.38
CA GLY A 200 -22.51 25.16 6.85
C GLY A 200 -21.43 25.62 5.87
N LEU A 201 -21.57 26.84 5.38
CA LEU A 201 -20.72 27.51 4.38
C LEU A 201 -19.21 27.21 4.51
N SER A 202 -18.60 26.75 3.42
CA SER A 202 -17.61 27.55 2.69
C SER A 202 -17.18 26.80 1.43
N SER A 203 -17.39 27.44 0.29
CA SER A 203 -16.71 27.12 -0.95
C SER A 203 -15.20 27.24 -0.73
N GLN A 204 -14.42 26.30 -1.27
CA GLN A 204 -13.18 26.53 -2.04
C GLN A 204 -12.17 25.37 -1.94
N ILE A 205 -11.58 25.11 -3.11
CA ILE A 205 -10.32 24.40 -3.39
C ILE A 205 -10.39 22.87 -3.47
N VAL A 206 -10.52 22.39 -4.71
CA VAL A 206 -9.94 21.12 -5.15
C VAL A 206 -8.42 21.31 -5.17
N PRO A 207 -7.60 20.59 -4.40
CA PRO A 207 -6.15 20.71 -4.52
C PRO A 207 -5.72 20.02 -5.81
N THR A 208 -5.30 20.81 -6.78
CA THR A 208 -4.44 20.37 -7.87
C THR A 208 -3.14 19.85 -7.25
N PHE A 209 -2.91 18.54 -7.31
CA PHE A 209 -1.64 17.95 -6.89
C PHE A 209 -0.56 18.35 -7.89
N GLN A 210 0.34 19.26 -7.48
CA GLN A 210 1.58 19.51 -8.19
C GLN A 210 2.54 18.34 -7.95
N GLN A 211 2.92 17.72 -9.06
CA GLN A 211 3.93 16.70 -9.17
C GLN A 211 5.30 17.35 -8.96
N THR A 212 5.86 17.24 -7.77
CA THR A 212 7.29 17.54 -7.57
C THR A 212 8.09 16.27 -7.84
N SER A 213 8.61 16.16 -9.06
CA SER A 213 9.75 15.29 -9.37
C SER A 213 10.98 15.82 -8.64
N PHE A 214 11.53 15.04 -7.72
CA PHE A 214 12.87 15.28 -7.18
C PHE A 214 13.76 14.11 -7.60
N ASP A 215 14.73 14.43 -8.46
CA ASP A 215 15.79 13.53 -8.88
C ASP A 215 16.67 13.19 -7.68
N ALA A 216 16.82 11.89 -7.40
CA ALA A 216 17.58 11.36 -6.27
C ALA A 216 19.12 11.41 -6.46
N ALA A 217 19.64 12.37 -7.21
CA ALA A 217 21.05 12.39 -7.62
C ALA A 217 21.90 13.54 -7.05
N THR A 218 21.36 14.47 -6.25
CA THR A 218 22.09 15.72 -5.90
C THR A 218 22.34 15.94 -4.40
N GLU A 219 22.04 14.98 -3.51
CA GLU A 219 22.24 15.17 -2.06
C GLU A 219 23.25 14.20 -1.44
N LEU A 220 24.36 13.98 -2.15
CA LEU A 220 25.54 13.26 -1.64
C LEU A 220 26.82 14.11 -1.66
N ALA A 221 26.74 15.40 -1.99
CA ALA A 221 27.91 16.30 -2.06
C ALA A 221 27.99 17.37 -0.95
N ALA A 222 26.98 17.50 -0.09
CA ALA A 222 26.93 18.58 0.91
C ALA A 222 27.30 18.18 2.35
N VAL A 223 27.67 16.91 2.61
CA VAL A 223 28.06 16.42 3.95
C VAL A 223 29.52 15.95 3.96
N SER A 224 30.42 16.71 3.34
CA SER A 224 31.87 16.41 3.38
C SER A 224 32.76 17.65 3.51
N SER A 225 32.21 18.82 3.88
CA SER A 225 33.00 20.05 4.02
C SER A 225 33.01 20.69 5.41
N GLU A 226 32.54 20.02 6.47
CA GLU A 226 32.56 20.57 7.85
C GLU A 226 33.38 19.76 8.86
N ILE A 227 34.36 18.97 8.40
CA ILE A 227 35.38 18.39 9.28
C ILE A 227 36.77 18.73 8.74
N HIS A 228 37.17 20.00 8.89
CA HIS A 228 38.56 20.45 9.13
C HIS A 228 38.58 21.98 9.19
N THR A 229 38.47 22.54 10.39
CA THR A 229 39.30 23.68 10.83
C THR A 229 39.40 23.61 12.34
#